data_AF-A0A968ABQ9-F1
#
_entry.id   AF-A0A968ABQ9-F1
#
_cell.length_a   1.000
_cell.length_b   1.000
_cell.length_c   1.000
_cell.angle_alpha   90.00
_cell.angle_beta   90.00
_cell.angle_gamma   90.00
#
_symmetry.space_group_name_H-M   'P 1'
#
loop_
_entity.id
_entity.type
_entity.pdbx_description
1 polymer ?
#
loop_
_entity_poly.entity_id
_entity_poly.type
_entity_poly.pdbx_seq_one_letter_code
_entity_poly.pdbx_strand_id
1 'polypeptide(L)'
;MENPFGLHLEFYYDESGRVICEYVVGDSYQGYPGTTHGGIVASMIDEVLGRVHMGADMDNPRFMYTAKLTVNYRKPVPTGKTIKLVG
;
A
#
# COMPACT_ATOMS: atom_id res chain seq x y z
N MET A 1 9.49 15.92 -0.31
CA MET A 1 10.01 15.62 -1.67
C MET A 1 8.82 15.16 -2.48
N GLU A 2 8.47 15.88 -3.54
CA GLU A 2 7.30 15.54 -4.36
C GLU A 2 7.77 14.64 -5.50
N ASN A 3 7.33 13.38 -5.51
CA ASN A 3 7.58 12.45 -6.61
C ASN A 3 6.30 12.34 -7.44
N PRO A 4 6.23 12.91 -8.65
CA PRO A 4 5.02 12.90 -9.48
C PRO A 4 4.60 11.50 -9.95
N PHE A 5 5.48 10.50 -9.81
CA PHE A 5 5.20 9.11 -10.15
C PHE A 5 4.95 8.23 -8.91
N GLY A 6 4.90 8.83 -7.72
CA GLY A 6 4.58 8.12 -6.49
C GLY A 6 3.14 7.61 -6.49
N LEU A 7 2.86 6.60 -5.66
CA LEU A 7 1.49 6.11 -5.49
C LEU A 7 0.62 7.08 -4.67
N HIS A 8 1.24 7.99 -3.93
CA HIS A 8 0.57 9.00 -3.09
C HIS A 8 -0.49 8.38 -2.15
N LEU A 9 -0.12 7.25 -1.51
CA LEU A 9 -1.00 6.54 -0.58
C LEU A 9 -1.20 7.36 0.70
N GLU A 10 -2.44 7.48 1.13
CA GLU A 10 -2.82 8.08 2.40
C GLU A 10 -3.23 7.00 3.40
N PHE A 11 -2.80 7.16 4.65
CA PHE A 11 -2.98 6.16 5.70
C PHE A 11 -3.67 6.76 6.92
N TYR A 12 -4.52 5.97 7.55
CA TYR A 12 -5.12 6.29 8.84
C TYR A 12 -5.19 5.05 9.73
N TYR A 13 -5.32 5.26 11.04
CA TYR A 13 -5.59 4.19 11.99
C TYR A 13 -7.09 4.07 12.21
N ASP A 14 -7.63 2.86 12.15
CA ASP A 14 -9.02 2.63 12.54
C ASP A 14 -9.19 2.47 14.07
N GLU A 15 -10.43 2.30 14.52
CA GLU A 15 -10.76 2.14 15.95
C GLU A 15 -10.08 0.94 16.62
N SER A 16 -9.67 -0.05 15.83
CA SER A 16 -8.95 -1.24 16.29
C SER A 16 -7.43 -1.06 16.24
N GLY A 17 -6.93 0.12 15.83
CA GLY A 17 -5.52 0.42 15.69
C GLY A 17 -4.85 -0.18 14.44
N ARG A 18 -5.63 -0.60 13.43
CA ARG A 18 -5.10 -1.12 12.17
C ARG A 18 -4.73 0.02 11.22
N VAL A 19 -3.71 -0.19 10.40
CA VAL A 19 -3.35 0.76 9.35
C VAL A 19 -4.26 0.52 8.15
N ILE A 20 -5.00 1.53 7.75
CA ILE A 20 -5.91 1.48 6.61
C ILE A 20 -5.45 2.45 5.54
N CYS A 21 -5.53 2.02 4.28
CA CYS A 21 -5.44 2.88 3.11
C CYS A 21 -6.55 2.52 2.12
N GLU A 22 -7.30 3.53 1.66
CA GLU A 22 -8.29 3.39 0.61
C GLU A 22 -7.78 4.13 -0.62
N TYR A 23 -7.65 3.40 -1.73
CA TYR A 23 -6.93 3.89 -2.89
C TYR A 23 -7.58 3.44 -4.19
N VAL A 24 -7.59 4.31 -5.20
CA VAL A 24 -8.02 3.95 -6.56
C VAL A 24 -6.77 3.84 -7.42
N VAL A 25 -6.42 2.63 -7.82
CA VAL A 25 -5.26 2.41 -8.68
C VAL A 25 -5.58 2.87 -10.10
N GLY A 26 -4.81 3.85 -10.60
CA GLY A 26 -4.95 4.35 -11.97
C GLY A 26 -4.50 3.35 -13.04
N ASP A 27 -5.01 3.52 -14.27
CA ASP A 27 -4.71 2.64 -15.40
C ASP A 27 -3.24 2.67 -15.84
N SER A 28 -2.49 3.72 -15.48
CA SER A 28 -1.04 3.82 -15.69
C SER A 28 -0.25 2.73 -14.97
N TYR A 29 -0.84 2.06 -13.98
CA TYR A 29 -0.22 1.00 -13.19
C TYR A 29 -0.69 -0.41 -13.58
N GLN A 30 -1.30 -0.57 -14.76
CA GLN A 30 -1.76 -1.88 -15.24
C GLN A 30 -0.60 -2.80 -15.62
N GLY A 31 -0.74 -4.08 -15.28
CA GLY A 31 0.06 -5.16 -15.87
C GLY A 31 -0.65 -5.82 -17.04
N TYR A 32 -1.95 -6.01 -16.90
CA TYR A 32 -2.87 -6.42 -17.97
C TYR A 32 -4.03 -5.43 -18.01
N PRO A 33 -4.75 -5.30 -19.15
CA PRO A 33 -5.92 -4.43 -19.24
C PRO A 33 -6.89 -4.62 -18.07
N GLY A 34 -7.16 -3.54 -17.34
CA GLY A 34 -8.06 -3.54 -16.18
C GLY A 34 -7.50 -4.16 -14.90
N THR A 35 -6.27 -4.68 -14.88
CA THR A 35 -5.64 -5.33 -13.72
C THR A 35 -4.35 -4.63 -13.31
N THR A 36 -4.26 -4.25 -12.05
CA THR A 36 -3.07 -3.66 -11.44
C THR A 36 -1.86 -4.59 -11.56
N HIS A 37 -0.71 -4.06 -11.97
CA HIS A 37 0.53 -4.81 -12.05
C HIS A 37 0.89 -5.39 -10.67
N GLY A 38 1.27 -6.68 -10.63
CA GLY A 38 1.56 -7.37 -9.36
C GLY A 38 2.64 -6.67 -8.53
N GLY A 39 3.66 -6.09 -9.17
CA GLY A 39 4.68 -5.29 -8.49
C GLY A 39 4.13 -4.03 -7.79
N ILE A 40 3.10 -3.39 -8.34
CA ILE A 40 2.45 -2.23 -7.70
C ILE A 40 1.66 -2.67 -6.48
N VAL A 41 0.97 -3.81 -6.58
CA VAL A 41 0.31 -4.43 -5.42
C VAL A 41 1.33 -4.78 -4.33
N ALA A 42 2.48 -5.37 -4.69
CA ALA A 42 3.55 -5.63 -3.74
C ALA A 42 4.07 -4.36 -3.06
N SER A 43 4.34 -3.30 -3.83
CA SER A 43 4.79 -2.01 -3.29
C SER A 43 3.78 -1.40 -2.31
N MET A 44 2.48 -1.46 -2.64
CA MET A 44 1.43 -1.00 -1.73
C MET A 44 1.41 -1.81 -0.42
N ILE A 45 1.55 -3.14 -0.51
CA ILE A 45 1.61 -4.02 0.67
C ILE A 45 2.85 -3.72 1.53
N ASP A 46 4.01 -3.53 0.90
CA ASP A 46 5.26 -3.20 1.59
C ASP A 46 5.15 -1.88 2.36
N GLU A 47 4.59 -0.83 1.74
CA GLU A 47 4.38 0.47 2.39
C GLU A 47 3.42 0.38 3.59
N VAL A 48 2.33 -0.39 3.47
CA VAL A 48 1.37 -0.62 4.57
C VAL A 48 2.07 -1.28 5.76
N LEU A 49 2.87 -2.33 5.52
CA LEU A 49 3.64 -3.00 6.58
C LEU A 49 4.69 -2.08 7.20
N GLY A 50 5.31 -1.23 6.37
CA GLY A 50 6.15 -0.09 6.78
C GLY A 50 5.46 0.77 7.85
N ARG A 51 4.25 1.24 7.53
CA ARG A 51 3.43 2.08 8.41
C ARG A 51 3.02 1.37 9.70
N VAL A 52 2.64 0.09 9.62
CA VAL A 52 2.30 -0.73 10.80
C VAL A 52 3.47 -0.77 11.78
N HIS A 53 4.70 -1.00 11.28
CA HIS A 53 5.88 -1.04 12.15
C HIS A 53 6.26 0.33 12.69
N MET A 54 6.16 1.37 11.86
CA MET A 54 6.50 2.75 12.22
C MET A 54 5.73 3.21 13.48
N GLY A 55 4.48 2.75 13.62
CA GLY A 55 3.62 3.04 14.76
C GLY A 55 2.87 4.37 14.61
N ALA A 56 1.92 4.61 15.52
CA ALA A 56 1.09 5.81 15.51
C ALA A 56 1.75 7.03 16.20
N ASP A 57 2.83 6.80 16.93
CA ASP A 57 3.61 7.85 17.59
C ASP A 57 4.51 8.56 16.56
N MET A 58 4.06 9.73 16.11
CA MET A 58 4.79 10.53 15.13
C MET A 58 6.05 11.17 15.69
N ASP A 59 6.17 11.29 17.02
CA ASP A 59 7.34 11.87 17.69
C ASP A 59 8.46 10.84 17.87
N ASN A 60 8.13 9.54 17.82
CA ASN A 60 9.08 8.44 17.95
C ASN A 60 8.84 7.31 16.91
N PRO A 61 9.01 7.59 15.61
CA PRO A 61 8.79 6.60 14.57
C PRO A 61 9.86 5.51 14.60
N ARG A 62 9.42 4.26 14.44
CA ARG A 62 10.34 3.12 14.31
C ARG A 62 10.77 2.96 12.85
N PHE A 63 12.07 3.02 12.61
CA PHE A 63 12.64 2.81 11.27
C PHE A 63 13.05 1.35 11.07
N MET A 64 12.74 0.81 9.89
CA MET A 64 13.13 -0.53 9.49
C MET A 64 13.41 -0.60 7.99
N TYR A 65 14.04 -1.69 7.58
CA TYR A 65 14.19 -2.08 6.18
C TYR A 65 13.53 -3.43 5.95
N THR A 66 12.84 -3.58 4.81
CA THR A 66 12.24 -4.85 4.43
C THR A 66 13.33 -5.87 4.09
N ALA A 67 13.53 -6.86 4.96
CA ALA A 67 14.50 -7.94 4.73
C ALA A 67 13.95 -9.02 3.77
N LYS A 68 12.65 -9.31 3.87
CA LYS A 68 11.96 -10.30 3.03
C LYS A 68 10.48 -9.96 2.93
N LEU A 69 9.97 -9.93 1.71
CA LEU A 69 8.54 -9.82 1.42
C LEU A 69 8.06 -11.10 0.72
N THR A 70 6.93 -11.64 1.16
CA THR A 70 6.29 -12.80 0.50
C THR A 70 4.82 -12.48 0.30
N VAL A 71 4.41 -12.32 -0.97
CA VAL A 71 3.06 -11.95 -1.35
C VAL A 71 2.37 -13.12 -2.04
N ASN A 72 1.15 -13.43 -1.59
CA ASN A 72 0.31 -14.46 -2.21
C ASN A 72 -0.85 -13.79 -2.95
N TYR A 73 -0.80 -13.73 -4.28
CA TYR A 73 -1.84 -13.14 -5.11
C TYR A 73 -2.99 -14.13 -5.31
N ARG A 74 -4.12 -13.89 -4.63
CA ARG A 74 -5.28 -14.79 -4.67
C ARG A 74 -6.28 -14.46 -5.78
N LYS A 75 -6.40 -13.19 -6.14
CA LYS A 75 -7.33 -12.68 -7.15
C LYS A 75 -6.71 -11.46 -7.86
N PRO A 76 -7.09 -11.18 -9.12
CA PRO A 76 -6.71 -9.94 -9.80
C PRO A 76 -7.19 -8.71 -9.01
N VAL A 77 -6.37 -7.67 -8.98
CA VAL A 77 -6.71 -6.38 -8.36
C VAL A 77 -7.14 -5.40 -9.46
N PRO A 78 -8.41 -4.97 -9.50
CA PRO A 78 -8.90 -4.10 -10.57
C PRO A 78 -8.28 -2.70 -10.49
N THR A 79 -8.02 -2.10 -11.64
CA THR A 79 -7.78 -0.65 -11.75
C THR A 79 -9.10 0.11 -11.85
N GLY A 80 -9.08 1.42 -11.56
CA GLY A 80 -10.26 2.29 -11.60
C GLY A 80 -11.34 1.99 -10.54
N LYS A 81 -11.04 1.12 -9.57
CA LYS A 81 -11.92 0.81 -8.44
C LYS A 81 -11.19 1.04 -7.13
N THR A 82 -11.94 1.46 -6.11
CA THR A 82 -11.40 1.59 -4.75
C THR A 82 -11.02 0.22 -4.22
N ILE A 83 -9.77 0.12 -3.78
CA ILE A 83 -9.25 -1.01 -3.02
C ILE A 83 -8.98 -0.55 -1.59
N LYS A 84 -9.08 -1.49 -0.65
CA LYS A 84 -8.76 -1.27 0.75
C LYS A 84 -7.55 -2.11 1.13
N LEU A 85 -6.47 -1.45 1.50
CA LEU A 85 -5.29 -2.04 2.11
C LEU A 85 -5.47 -2.03 3.62
N VAL A 86 -5.11 -3.12 4.28
CA VAL A 86 -5.25 -3.30 5.73
C VAL A 86 -3.96 -3.93 6.26
N GLY A 87 -3.34 -3.27 7.23
CA GLY A 87 -2.14 -3.70 7.94
C GLY A 87 -2.34 -3.77 9.44
#